data_AF-A0A7W0FDS1-F1
#
_entry.id   AF-A0A7W0FDS1-F1
#
_cell.length_a   1.000
_cell.length_b   1.000
_cell.length_c   1.000
_cell.angle_alpha   90.00
_cell.angle_beta   90.00
_cell.angle_gamma   90.00
#
_symmetry.space_group_name_H-M   'P 1'
#
loop_
_entity.id
_entity.type
_entity.pdbx_description
1 polymer ?
#
loop_
_entity_poly.entity_id
_entity_poly.type
_entity_poly.pdbx_seq_one_letter_code
_entity_poly.pdbx_strand_id
1 'polypeptide(L)'
;GLVIRSATKVTAEIIEAAKNLKVIGRAGSGLDNVDKAAASKKGIVVMNTPGGNTITTAEHTIALLFSLARMVPQATTSMKAGQWEKKKFMGVELFNKTLGIIGLGSIGNQVAKKAQGLEMVVIAYDPFLSDDKAKASGIEKVSLDELFSRSDFITIHTPLTPETKNLINSETIGKMKKEVRIINCARGGIINEKDLYEALKSGRVAGAALDVFEKEPPEDFSLIGLDNVICTPHLGAATEEAQENVAIAVAEQIADYLVRGTIRNAVNFPSIPADQVARLQPYLNLAEKLGSFAAQVFEGGITEVTIEYMGDVSELNTAPVTIAALKGLLTPILEETVNFVNAPFIAKERGIEVKETKSAGAGDYQSMLAIRIKAKDKERYFAGTLFSKKDPRIVQIDNFAVEIMPEGIMLFIYNVDKPGVIGNLGS
;
A
#
# COMPACT_ATOMS: atom_id res chain seq x y z
N GLY A 1 -15.21 0.04 14.74
CA GLY A 1 -14.55 -0.26 13.45
C GLY A 1 -15.28 -1.39 12.76
N LEU A 2 -14.93 -1.68 11.51
CA LEU A 2 -15.40 -2.83 10.76
C LEU A 2 -14.19 -3.73 10.47
N VAL A 3 -14.29 -5.02 10.79
CA VAL A 3 -13.26 -6.01 10.45
C VAL A 3 -13.82 -6.95 9.39
N ILE A 4 -13.07 -7.17 8.31
CA ILE A 4 -13.48 -8.07 7.23
C ILE A 4 -12.36 -9.05 6.86
N ARG A 5 -12.75 -10.15 6.22
CA ARG A 5 -11.88 -11.04 5.44
C ARG A 5 -12.21 -10.88 3.95
N SER A 6 -11.95 -11.89 3.11
CA SER A 6 -12.17 -11.86 1.66
C SER A 6 -13.63 -11.91 1.22
N ALA A 7 -14.50 -12.57 2.00
CA ALA A 7 -15.89 -12.81 1.58
C ALA A 7 -16.75 -11.53 1.49
N THR A 8 -16.57 -10.60 2.41
CA THR A 8 -17.37 -9.37 2.48
C THR A 8 -16.79 -8.30 1.55
N LYS A 9 -17.60 -7.76 0.64
CA LYS A 9 -17.24 -6.59 -0.16
C LYS A 9 -17.73 -5.32 0.52
N VAL A 10 -16.83 -4.44 0.93
CA VAL A 10 -17.14 -3.15 1.55
C VAL A 10 -17.24 -2.09 0.45
N THR A 11 -18.44 -1.97 -0.11
CA THR A 11 -18.79 -1.05 -1.20
C THR A 11 -19.01 0.38 -0.67
N ALA A 12 -19.04 1.36 -1.59
CA ALA A 12 -19.43 2.73 -1.27
C ALA A 12 -20.78 2.81 -0.53
N GLU A 13 -21.78 2.04 -0.94
CA GLU A 13 -23.10 2.01 -0.29
C GLU A 13 -23.03 1.61 1.21
N ILE A 14 -22.21 0.59 1.53
CA ILE A 14 -21.99 0.15 2.92
C ILE A 14 -21.27 1.25 3.70
N ILE A 15 -20.25 1.86 3.09
CA ILE A 15 -19.47 2.94 3.68
C ILE A 15 -20.36 4.14 4.00
N GLU A 16 -21.22 4.55 3.08
CA GLU A 16 -22.14 5.68 3.27
C GLU A 16 -23.15 5.42 4.38
N ALA A 17 -23.75 4.23 4.42
CA ALA A 17 -24.70 3.83 5.46
C ALA A 17 -24.10 3.85 6.88
N ALA A 18 -22.78 3.67 7.03
CA ALA A 18 -22.12 3.50 8.31
C ALA A 18 -21.80 4.85 9.01
N LYS A 19 -22.76 5.41 9.76
CA LYS A 19 -22.69 6.76 10.35
C LYS A 19 -21.52 7.01 11.32
N ASN A 20 -21.10 5.99 12.07
CA ASN A 20 -20.07 6.10 13.13
C ASN A 20 -18.79 5.29 12.82
N LEU A 21 -18.61 4.86 11.56
CA LEU A 21 -17.46 4.05 11.18
C LEU A 21 -16.20 4.93 11.09
N LYS A 22 -15.15 4.55 11.83
CA LYS A 22 -13.85 5.26 11.85
C LYS A 22 -12.71 4.49 11.18
N VAL A 23 -12.79 3.16 11.17
CA VAL A 23 -11.73 2.28 10.66
C VAL A 23 -12.32 1.02 10.06
N ILE A 24 -11.77 0.60 8.92
CA ILE A 24 -11.97 -0.69 8.27
C ILE A 24 -10.64 -1.45 8.34
N GLY A 25 -10.60 -2.58 9.05
CA GLY A 25 -9.45 -3.46 9.06
C GLY A 25 -9.70 -4.71 8.22
N ARG A 26 -8.85 -4.96 7.23
CA ARG A 26 -8.85 -6.21 6.47
C ARG A 26 -7.86 -7.18 7.11
N ALA A 27 -8.36 -8.31 7.59
CA ALA A 27 -7.56 -9.44 8.07
C ALA A 27 -6.97 -10.20 6.86
N GLY A 28 -5.79 -9.76 6.43
CA GLY A 28 -5.02 -10.25 5.28
C GLY A 28 -4.35 -9.11 4.49
N SER A 29 -3.53 -9.44 3.50
CA SER A 29 -2.73 -8.47 2.72
C SER A 29 -3.48 -7.73 1.60
N GLY A 30 -4.22 -8.45 0.74
CA GLY A 30 -5.07 -7.86 -0.32
C GLY A 30 -6.23 -7.01 0.20
N LEU A 31 -6.67 -6.03 -0.61
CA LEU A 31 -7.71 -5.05 -0.27
C LEU A 31 -8.70 -4.83 -1.42
N ASP A 32 -8.78 -5.82 -2.31
CA ASP A 32 -9.57 -5.77 -3.56
C ASP A 32 -11.08 -5.67 -3.28
N ASN A 33 -11.50 -6.04 -2.07
CA ASN A 33 -12.87 -6.03 -1.58
C ASN A 33 -13.23 -4.80 -0.72
N VAL A 34 -12.42 -3.73 -0.73
CA VAL A 34 -12.70 -2.48 -0.02
C VAL A 34 -12.65 -1.30 -0.98
N ASP A 35 -13.72 -0.51 -1.04
CA ASP A 35 -13.70 0.77 -1.74
C ASP A 35 -12.90 1.82 -0.94
N LYS A 36 -11.59 1.85 -1.21
CA LYS A 36 -10.65 2.77 -0.57
C LYS A 36 -10.99 4.23 -0.89
N ALA A 37 -11.52 4.52 -2.07
CA ALA A 37 -11.83 5.90 -2.46
C ALA A 37 -13.03 6.43 -1.66
N ALA A 38 -14.11 5.66 -1.57
CA ALA A 38 -15.26 6.01 -0.73
C ALA A 38 -14.86 6.10 0.75
N ALA A 39 -14.07 5.15 1.25
CA ALA A 39 -13.59 5.18 2.63
C ALA A 39 -12.77 6.45 2.91
N SER A 40 -11.86 6.82 2.00
CA SER A 40 -11.06 8.02 2.16
C SER A 40 -11.88 9.30 2.16
N LYS A 41 -12.86 9.42 1.27
CA LYS A 41 -13.77 10.59 1.24
C LYS A 41 -14.51 10.77 2.57
N LYS A 42 -14.99 9.67 3.15
CA LYS A 42 -15.65 9.69 4.46
C LYS A 42 -14.70 9.78 5.66
N GLY A 43 -13.39 9.89 5.42
CA GLY A 43 -12.39 9.97 6.47
C GLY A 43 -12.22 8.67 7.26
N ILE A 44 -12.56 7.51 6.67
CA ILE A 44 -12.39 6.20 7.31
C ILE A 44 -11.00 5.66 7.00
N VAL A 45 -10.24 5.32 8.04
CA VAL A 45 -8.94 4.67 7.88
C VAL A 45 -9.14 3.24 7.38
N VAL A 46 -8.42 2.84 6.33
CA VAL A 46 -8.41 1.47 5.82
C VAL A 46 -7.05 0.85 6.12
N MET A 47 -7.04 -0.26 6.85
CA MET A 47 -5.84 -0.98 7.27
C MET A 47 -5.85 -2.40 6.72
N ASN A 48 -4.66 -2.95 6.47
CA ASN A 48 -4.47 -4.38 6.17
C ASN A 48 -3.42 -4.99 7.10
N THR A 49 -3.14 -6.28 6.91
CA THR A 49 -2.13 -7.00 7.69
C THR A 49 -1.10 -7.62 6.75
N PRO A 50 -0.18 -6.80 6.18
CA PRO A 50 0.87 -7.32 5.32
C PRO A 50 1.78 -8.25 6.14
N GLY A 51 2.36 -9.25 5.49
CA GLY A 51 3.27 -10.18 6.15
C GLY A 51 2.61 -11.40 6.81
N GLY A 52 1.39 -11.27 7.34
CA GLY A 52 0.72 -12.32 8.14
C GLY A 52 0.44 -13.64 7.41
N ASN A 53 0.40 -13.63 6.08
CA ASN A 53 0.22 -14.84 5.26
C ASN A 53 1.48 -15.24 4.46
N THR A 54 2.63 -14.60 4.70
CA THR A 54 3.82 -14.76 3.83
C THR A 54 4.31 -16.20 3.76
N ILE A 55 4.46 -16.84 4.93
CA ILE A 55 4.96 -18.21 5.04
C ILE A 55 3.95 -19.17 4.40
N THR A 56 2.67 -19.06 4.80
CA THR A 56 1.59 -19.89 4.29
C THR A 56 1.46 -19.83 2.76
N THR A 57 1.50 -18.63 2.16
CA THR A 57 1.41 -18.51 0.70
C THR A 57 2.64 -19.08 -0.01
N ALA A 58 3.83 -18.91 0.58
CA ALA A 58 5.04 -19.51 0.05
C ALA A 58 4.99 -21.05 0.12
N GLU A 59 4.48 -21.62 1.20
CA GLU A 59 4.30 -23.07 1.36
C GLU A 59 3.27 -23.63 0.40
N HIS A 60 2.15 -22.93 0.22
CA HIS A 60 1.15 -23.30 -0.78
C HIS A 60 1.72 -23.28 -2.20
N THR A 61 2.55 -22.28 -2.52
CA THR A 61 3.26 -22.21 -3.82
C THR A 61 4.17 -23.43 -4.03
N ILE A 62 4.95 -23.81 -3.01
CA ILE A 62 5.82 -25.00 -3.09
C ILE A 62 5.00 -26.29 -3.15
N ALA A 63 3.88 -26.38 -2.44
CA ALA A 63 2.96 -27.52 -2.53
C ALA A 63 2.39 -27.68 -3.94
N LEU A 64 1.99 -26.57 -4.57
CA LEU A 64 1.52 -26.55 -5.95
C LEU A 64 2.64 -26.84 -6.96
N LEU A 65 3.87 -26.38 -6.71
CA LEU A 65 5.05 -26.73 -7.50
C LEU A 65 5.27 -28.25 -7.54
N PHE A 66 5.26 -28.92 -6.37
CA PHE A 66 5.35 -30.39 -6.30
C PHE A 66 4.16 -31.09 -6.95
N SER A 67 2.96 -30.59 -6.69
CA SER A 67 1.73 -31.15 -7.26
C SER A 67 1.77 -31.11 -8.78
N LEU A 68 2.27 -30.02 -9.37
CA LEU A 68 2.42 -29.84 -10.80
C LEU A 68 3.55 -30.69 -11.39
N ALA A 69 4.67 -30.83 -10.67
CA ALA A 69 5.78 -31.69 -11.09
C ALA A 69 5.39 -33.17 -11.11
N ARG A 70 4.47 -33.60 -10.23
CA ARG A 70 4.18 -35.02 -9.97
C ARG A 70 2.73 -35.45 -10.24
N MET A 71 1.87 -34.54 -10.70
CA MET A 71 0.44 -34.78 -10.98
C MET A 71 -0.30 -35.41 -9.79
N VAL A 72 -0.01 -34.93 -8.58
CA VAL A 72 -0.51 -35.53 -7.34
C VAL A 72 -2.05 -35.55 -7.28
N PRO A 73 -2.78 -34.46 -7.60
CA PRO A 73 -4.25 -34.47 -7.58
C PRO A 73 -4.88 -35.45 -8.57
N GLN A 74 -4.34 -35.49 -9.80
CA GLN A 74 -4.81 -36.37 -10.87
C GLN A 74 -4.58 -37.85 -10.51
N ALA A 75 -3.37 -38.18 -10.04
CA ALA A 75 -3.05 -39.54 -9.58
C ALA A 75 -3.90 -39.96 -8.38
N THR A 76 -4.14 -39.07 -7.43
CA THR A 76 -5.02 -39.32 -6.28
C THR A 76 -6.46 -39.58 -6.73
N THR A 77 -6.96 -38.82 -7.70
CA THR A 77 -8.31 -38.99 -8.25
C THR A 77 -8.45 -40.35 -8.93
N SER A 78 -7.46 -40.75 -9.73
CA SER A 78 -7.40 -42.08 -10.37
C SER A 78 -7.43 -43.23 -9.34
N MET A 79 -6.60 -43.15 -8.30
CA MET A 79 -6.58 -44.15 -7.22
C MET A 79 -7.90 -44.24 -6.46
N LYS A 80 -8.54 -43.11 -6.16
CA LYS A 80 -9.87 -43.06 -5.52
C LYS A 80 -10.97 -43.66 -6.39
N ALA A 81 -10.80 -43.64 -7.71
CA ALA A 81 -11.67 -44.31 -8.67
C ALA A 81 -11.35 -45.82 -8.84
N GLY A 82 -10.47 -46.38 -8.02
CA GLY A 82 -10.08 -47.80 -8.06
C GLY A 82 -9.14 -48.17 -9.22
N GLN A 83 -8.53 -47.19 -9.88
CA GLN A 83 -7.64 -47.39 -11.02
C GLN A 83 -6.17 -47.44 -10.58
N TRP A 84 -5.36 -48.28 -11.25
CA TRP A 84 -3.91 -48.36 -11.04
C TRP A 84 -3.15 -47.95 -12.31
N GLU A 85 -3.10 -46.65 -12.58
CA GLU A 85 -2.58 -46.09 -13.84
C GLU A 85 -1.09 -45.68 -13.76
N LYS A 86 -0.21 -46.51 -13.19
CA LYS A 86 1.23 -46.18 -13.01
C LYS A 86 1.93 -45.66 -14.27
N LYS A 87 1.58 -46.20 -15.45
CA LYS A 87 2.19 -45.80 -16.73
C LYS A 87 1.72 -44.43 -17.26
N LYS A 88 0.58 -43.93 -16.79
CA LYS A 88 -0.01 -42.65 -17.22
C LYS A 88 0.68 -41.46 -16.56
N PHE A 89 1.11 -41.62 -15.31
CA PHE A 89 1.67 -40.52 -14.52
C PHE A 89 3.20 -40.54 -14.55
N MET A 90 3.78 -39.84 -15.53
CA MET A 90 5.23 -39.57 -15.60
C MET A 90 5.54 -38.13 -15.17
N GLY A 91 6.05 -37.96 -13.95
CA GLY A 91 6.42 -36.65 -13.42
C GLY A 91 7.80 -36.17 -13.88
N VAL A 92 8.18 -34.98 -13.41
CA VAL A 92 9.53 -34.43 -13.57
C VAL A 92 10.19 -34.21 -12.20
N GLU A 93 11.51 -34.28 -12.20
CA GLU A 93 12.32 -33.95 -11.03
C GLU A 93 12.58 -32.44 -10.95
N LEU A 94 12.58 -31.88 -9.73
CA LEU A 94 12.87 -30.47 -9.47
C LEU A 94 14.37 -30.17 -9.32
N PHE A 95 15.16 -31.15 -8.88
CA PHE A 95 16.61 -31.03 -8.70
C PHE A 95 17.29 -30.47 -9.95
N ASN A 96 18.14 -29.45 -9.75
CA ASN A 96 18.85 -28.71 -10.81
C ASN A 96 17.97 -28.08 -11.90
N LYS A 97 16.63 -28.10 -11.79
CA LYS A 97 15.75 -27.33 -12.68
C LYS A 97 15.80 -25.86 -12.29
N THR A 98 15.54 -25.01 -13.29
CA THR A 98 15.47 -23.56 -13.09
C THR A 98 14.05 -23.14 -12.70
N LEU A 99 13.91 -22.53 -11.53
CA LEU A 99 12.71 -21.81 -11.10
C LEU A 99 12.88 -20.32 -11.35
N GLY A 100 12.07 -19.78 -12.27
CA GLY A 100 11.93 -18.34 -12.48
C GLY A 100 10.89 -17.75 -11.55
N ILE A 101 11.29 -16.74 -10.78
CA ILE A 101 10.41 -16.03 -9.85
C ILE A 101 10.15 -14.62 -10.37
N ILE A 102 8.89 -14.32 -10.68
CA ILE A 102 8.46 -12.97 -11.08
C ILE A 102 7.93 -12.27 -9.82
N GLY A 103 8.68 -11.29 -9.32
CA GLY A 103 8.41 -10.57 -8.09
C GLY A 103 9.12 -11.20 -6.89
N LEU A 104 10.07 -10.48 -6.30
CA LEU A 104 10.87 -10.90 -5.16
C LEU A 104 10.52 -10.07 -3.90
N GLY A 105 9.21 -9.92 -3.65
CA GLY A 105 8.67 -9.38 -2.41
C GLY A 105 8.75 -10.37 -1.24
N SER A 106 7.97 -10.15 -0.18
CA SER A 106 8.02 -11.00 1.02
C SER A 106 7.77 -12.49 0.72
N ILE A 107 6.76 -12.80 -0.11
CA ILE A 107 6.41 -14.19 -0.47
C ILE A 107 7.46 -14.76 -1.43
N GLY A 108 7.83 -14.02 -2.48
CA GLY A 108 8.82 -14.46 -3.47
C GLY A 108 10.16 -14.83 -2.84
N ASN A 109 10.63 -14.07 -1.84
CA ASN A 109 11.85 -14.42 -1.09
C ASN A 109 11.72 -15.75 -0.32
N GLN A 110 10.58 -16.02 0.30
CA GLN A 110 10.37 -17.28 1.01
C GLN A 110 10.26 -18.47 0.06
N VAL A 111 9.64 -18.26 -1.11
CA VAL A 111 9.60 -19.27 -2.18
C VAL A 111 11.01 -19.54 -2.72
N ALA A 112 11.80 -18.50 -2.98
CA ALA A 112 13.19 -18.64 -3.43
C ALA A 112 14.03 -19.45 -2.44
N LYS A 113 13.95 -19.11 -1.14
CA LYS A 113 14.66 -19.82 -0.07
C LYS A 113 14.27 -21.29 -0.01
N LYS A 114 12.98 -21.61 -0.10
CA LYS A 114 12.49 -23.00 -0.09
C LYS A 114 12.95 -23.74 -1.35
N ALA A 115 12.90 -23.11 -2.53
CA ALA A 115 13.35 -23.71 -3.79
C ALA A 115 14.86 -23.97 -3.83
N GLN A 116 15.69 -23.07 -3.29
CA GLN A 116 17.12 -23.32 -3.10
C GLN A 116 17.38 -24.50 -2.16
N GLY A 117 16.58 -24.64 -1.10
CA GLY A 117 16.62 -25.82 -0.21
C GLY A 117 16.18 -27.13 -0.88
N LEU A 118 15.48 -27.05 -2.02
CA LEU A 118 15.17 -28.18 -2.90
C LEU A 118 16.23 -28.36 -4.01
N GLU A 119 17.35 -27.64 -3.91
CA GLU A 119 18.46 -27.69 -4.86
C GLU A 119 18.03 -27.35 -6.30
N MET A 120 17.08 -26.42 -6.43
CA MET A 120 16.74 -25.77 -7.70
C MET A 120 17.66 -24.59 -7.99
N VAL A 121 17.88 -24.30 -9.27
CA VAL A 121 18.50 -23.04 -9.69
C VAL A 121 17.43 -21.94 -9.66
N VAL A 122 17.64 -20.89 -8.86
CA VAL A 122 16.65 -19.81 -8.71
C VAL A 122 17.12 -18.55 -9.43
N ILE A 123 16.31 -18.10 -10.39
CA ILE A 123 16.47 -16.81 -11.07
C ILE A 123 15.25 -15.95 -10.81
N ALA A 124 15.40 -14.63 -10.74
CA ALA A 124 14.30 -13.74 -10.41
C ALA A 124 14.29 -12.46 -11.24
N TYR A 125 13.09 -11.99 -11.55
CA TYR A 125 12.84 -10.66 -12.06
C TYR A 125 12.06 -9.86 -11.03
N ASP A 126 12.61 -8.71 -10.63
CA ASP A 126 11.91 -7.70 -9.86
C ASP A 126 12.55 -6.32 -10.14
N PRO A 127 11.80 -5.33 -10.66
CA PRO A 127 12.35 -4.03 -11.01
C PRO A 127 12.82 -3.23 -9.77
N PHE A 128 12.37 -3.59 -8.58
CA PHE A 128 12.71 -2.93 -7.32
C PHE A 128 13.79 -3.67 -6.51
N LEU A 129 14.27 -4.82 -7.00
CA LEU A 129 15.35 -5.58 -6.38
C LEU A 129 16.71 -4.99 -6.77
N SER A 130 17.54 -4.65 -5.79
CA SER A 130 18.94 -4.28 -6.03
C SER A 130 19.81 -5.51 -6.28
N ASP A 131 20.85 -5.37 -7.09
CA ASP A 131 21.75 -6.48 -7.43
C ASP A 131 22.49 -7.01 -6.20
N ASP A 132 22.81 -6.15 -5.23
CA ASP A 132 23.44 -6.56 -3.97
C ASP A 132 22.52 -7.44 -3.11
N LYS A 133 21.21 -7.11 -3.05
CA LYS A 133 20.23 -7.93 -2.33
C LYS A 133 20.04 -9.30 -3.00
N ALA A 134 20.04 -9.33 -4.33
CA ALA A 134 19.95 -10.56 -5.10
C ALA A 134 21.15 -11.48 -4.80
N LYS A 135 22.38 -10.93 -4.90
CA LYS A 135 23.63 -11.65 -4.59
C LYS A 135 23.67 -12.17 -3.17
N ALA A 136 23.31 -11.34 -2.18
CA ALA A 136 23.28 -11.74 -0.77
C ALA A 136 22.32 -12.91 -0.48
N SER A 137 21.28 -13.06 -1.31
CA SER A 137 20.28 -14.13 -1.19
C SER A 137 20.61 -15.35 -2.07
N GLY A 138 21.75 -15.35 -2.78
CA GLY A 138 22.10 -16.42 -3.72
C GLY A 138 21.14 -16.54 -4.90
N ILE A 139 20.47 -15.44 -5.28
CA ILE A 139 19.49 -15.39 -6.37
C ILE A 139 20.08 -14.59 -7.51
N GLU A 140 20.02 -15.14 -8.73
CA GLU A 140 20.43 -14.41 -9.92
C GLU A 140 19.27 -13.51 -10.38
N LYS A 141 19.48 -12.19 -10.33
CA LYS A 141 18.54 -11.23 -10.91
C LYS A 141 18.73 -11.17 -12.42
N VAL A 142 17.64 -11.33 -13.16
CA VAL A 142 17.62 -11.40 -14.63
C VAL A 142 16.52 -10.50 -15.19
N SER A 143 16.57 -10.21 -16.49
CA SER A 143 15.45 -9.60 -17.20
C SER A 143 14.26 -10.56 -17.35
N LEU A 144 13.07 -10.04 -17.67
CA LEU A 144 11.90 -10.89 -17.93
C LEU A 144 12.12 -11.86 -19.10
N ASP A 145 12.73 -11.40 -20.19
CA ASP A 145 12.99 -12.24 -21.36
C ASP A 145 14.00 -13.36 -21.05
N GLU A 146 15.03 -13.09 -20.27
CA GLU A 146 15.95 -14.11 -19.76
C GLU A 146 15.25 -15.10 -18.82
N LEU A 147 14.36 -14.60 -17.94
CA LEU A 147 13.57 -15.45 -17.06
C LEU A 147 12.71 -16.43 -17.88
N PHE A 148 11.97 -15.92 -18.86
CA PHE A 148 11.12 -16.77 -19.71
C PHE A 148 11.93 -17.83 -20.46
N SER A 149 13.04 -17.43 -21.10
CA SER A 149 13.84 -18.34 -21.92
C SER A 149 14.61 -19.41 -21.12
N ARG A 150 14.87 -19.18 -19.83
CA ARG A 150 15.67 -20.09 -18.99
C ARG A 150 14.84 -20.96 -18.04
N SER A 151 13.64 -20.55 -17.67
CA SER A 151 12.87 -21.20 -16.60
C SER A 151 12.18 -22.49 -17.05
N ASP A 152 12.36 -23.56 -16.27
CA ASP A 152 11.58 -24.80 -16.42
C ASP A 152 10.24 -24.70 -15.66
N PHE A 153 10.26 -23.95 -14.56
CA PHE A 153 9.10 -23.59 -13.76
C PHE A 153 9.06 -22.07 -13.58
N ILE A 154 7.89 -21.45 -13.65
CA ILE A 154 7.70 -20.03 -13.40
C ILE A 154 6.67 -19.86 -12.29
N THR A 155 6.98 -19.04 -11.28
CA THR A 155 6.04 -18.65 -10.23
C THR A 155 5.94 -17.12 -10.13
N ILE A 156 4.73 -16.64 -9.84
CA ILE A 156 4.38 -15.23 -9.85
C ILE A 156 4.05 -14.78 -8.43
N HIS A 157 4.68 -13.69 -7.98
CA HIS A 157 4.52 -13.07 -6.66
C HIS A 157 4.49 -11.53 -6.74
N THR A 158 3.93 -10.99 -7.82
CA THR A 158 3.71 -9.55 -7.99
C THR A 158 2.26 -9.15 -7.64
N PRO A 159 2.01 -7.90 -7.26
CA PRO A 159 0.65 -7.37 -7.18
C PRO A 159 0.03 -7.26 -8.59
N LEU A 160 -1.30 -7.20 -8.67
CA LEU A 160 -2.01 -6.84 -9.90
C LEU A 160 -2.02 -5.32 -10.06
N THR A 161 -1.38 -4.82 -11.10
CA THR A 161 -1.31 -3.40 -11.50
C THR A 161 -1.56 -3.31 -13.00
N PRO A 162 -1.75 -2.11 -13.58
CA PRO A 162 -1.83 -1.95 -15.03
C PRO A 162 -0.62 -2.56 -15.77
N GLU A 163 0.57 -2.49 -15.17
CA GLU A 163 1.83 -3.01 -15.74
C GLU A 163 1.97 -4.53 -15.61
N THR A 164 1.36 -5.16 -14.60
CA THR A 164 1.42 -6.62 -14.40
C THR A 164 0.18 -7.35 -14.91
N LYS A 165 -0.87 -6.63 -15.31
CA LYS A 165 -2.06 -7.22 -15.92
C LYS A 165 -1.70 -7.89 -17.24
N ASN A 166 -2.11 -9.14 -17.41
CA ASN A 166 -1.77 -9.97 -18.58
C ASN A 166 -0.26 -10.03 -18.87
N LEU A 167 0.57 -9.97 -17.83
CA LEU A 167 2.02 -10.15 -17.93
C LEU A 167 2.37 -11.49 -18.57
N ILE A 168 1.60 -12.54 -18.25
CA ILE A 168 1.66 -13.82 -18.95
C ILE A 168 0.53 -13.85 -19.97
N ASN A 169 0.89 -13.91 -21.24
CA ASN A 169 0.01 -13.85 -22.40
C ASN A 169 0.61 -14.65 -23.55
N SER A 170 -0.07 -14.72 -24.69
CA SER A 170 0.37 -15.49 -25.86
C SER A 170 1.79 -15.13 -26.34
N GLU A 171 2.16 -13.85 -26.35
CA GLU A 171 3.50 -13.39 -26.74
C GLU A 171 4.57 -13.88 -25.76
N THR A 172 4.38 -13.63 -24.47
CA THR A 172 5.36 -13.99 -23.43
C THR A 172 5.48 -15.50 -23.27
N ILE A 173 4.38 -16.24 -23.37
CA ILE A 173 4.39 -17.71 -23.46
C ILE A 173 5.22 -18.17 -24.66
N GLY A 174 5.14 -17.46 -25.79
CA GLY A 174 5.96 -17.71 -26.98
C GLY A 174 7.47 -17.70 -26.69
N LYS A 175 7.94 -16.87 -25.75
CA LYS A 175 9.35 -16.72 -25.36
C LYS A 175 9.84 -17.78 -24.36
N MET A 176 8.93 -18.54 -23.74
CA MET A 176 9.29 -19.48 -22.67
C MET A 176 9.99 -20.74 -23.20
N LYS A 177 10.60 -21.56 -22.34
CA LYS A 177 10.95 -22.94 -22.73
C LYS A 177 9.71 -23.73 -23.17
N LYS A 178 9.88 -24.67 -24.10
CA LYS A 178 8.84 -25.68 -24.38
C LYS A 178 8.58 -26.49 -23.11
N GLU A 179 7.33 -26.85 -22.87
CA GLU A 179 6.93 -27.65 -21.70
C GLU A 179 7.19 -26.98 -20.33
N VAL A 180 7.29 -25.65 -20.31
CA VAL A 180 7.34 -24.87 -19.06
C VAL A 180 6.10 -25.14 -18.21
N ARG A 181 6.25 -25.05 -16.89
CA ARG A 181 5.17 -25.18 -15.90
C ARG A 181 4.98 -23.87 -15.15
N ILE A 182 3.75 -23.39 -15.02
CA ILE A 182 3.45 -22.05 -14.48
C ILE A 182 2.64 -22.18 -13.19
N ILE A 183 3.01 -21.41 -12.16
CA ILE A 183 2.32 -21.36 -10.87
C ILE A 183 1.88 -19.91 -10.59
N ASN A 184 0.63 -19.72 -10.18
CA ASN A 184 0.13 -18.42 -9.72
C ASN A 184 -0.64 -18.56 -8.41
N CYS A 185 -0.03 -18.09 -7.33
CA CYS A 185 -0.64 -17.91 -6.01
C CYS A 185 -0.71 -16.43 -5.59
N ALA A 186 -0.54 -15.51 -6.56
CA ALA A 186 -0.47 -14.09 -6.29
C ALA A 186 -1.83 -13.42 -6.48
N ARG A 187 -2.20 -13.10 -7.72
CA ARG A 187 -3.48 -12.47 -8.07
C ARG A 187 -3.97 -12.98 -9.42
N GLY A 188 -5.29 -13.09 -9.55
CA GLY A 188 -5.97 -13.29 -10.83
C GLY A 188 -5.71 -12.13 -11.80
N GLY A 189 -5.81 -12.39 -13.10
CA GLY A 189 -5.59 -11.38 -14.14
C GLY A 189 -4.13 -11.00 -14.44
N ILE A 190 -3.15 -11.51 -13.66
CA ILE A 190 -1.72 -11.42 -14.06
C ILE A 190 -1.44 -12.35 -15.24
N ILE A 191 -2.09 -13.50 -15.25
CA ILE A 191 -2.10 -14.42 -16.39
C ILE A 191 -3.39 -14.17 -17.17
N ASN A 192 -3.28 -14.00 -18.48
CA ASN A 192 -4.41 -14.07 -19.39
C ASN A 192 -4.89 -15.54 -19.46
N GLU A 193 -6.02 -15.83 -18.83
CA GLU A 193 -6.54 -17.20 -18.68
C GLU A 193 -6.88 -17.86 -20.02
N LYS A 194 -7.32 -17.08 -21.01
CA LYS A 194 -7.61 -17.58 -22.36
C LYS A 194 -6.35 -17.96 -23.11
N ASP A 195 -5.32 -17.12 -23.06
CA ASP A 195 -4.03 -17.42 -23.70
C ASP A 195 -3.36 -18.63 -23.03
N LEU A 196 -3.48 -18.75 -21.70
CA LEU A 196 -3.01 -19.91 -20.96
C LEU A 196 -3.76 -21.18 -21.36
N TYR A 197 -5.09 -21.14 -21.50
CA TYR A 197 -5.90 -22.27 -21.96
C TYR A 197 -5.41 -22.81 -23.32
N GLU A 198 -5.23 -21.93 -24.31
CA GLU A 198 -4.75 -22.34 -25.64
C GLU A 198 -3.32 -22.90 -25.60
N ALA A 199 -2.46 -22.31 -24.76
CA ALA A 199 -1.09 -22.79 -24.58
C ALA A 199 -1.01 -24.17 -23.91
N LEU A 200 -1.90 -24.44 -22.95
CA LEU A 200 -2.01 -25.75 -22.29
C LEU A 200 -2.58 -26.81 -23.22
N LYS A 201 -3.64 -26.45 -23.96
CA LYS A 201 -4.30 -27.35 -24.93
C LYS A 201 -3.38 -27.73 -26.09
N SER A 202 -2.55 -26.81 -26.56
CA SER A 202 -1.54 -27.07 -27.60
C SER A 202 -0.29 -27.79 -27.09
N GLY A 203 -0.13 -27.95 -25.77
CA GLY A 203 1.08 -28.53 -25.16
C GLY A 203 2.28 -27.59 -25.14
N ARG A 204 2.11 -26.31 -25.50
CA ARG A 204 3.18 -25.29 -25.41
C ARG A 204 3.63 -25.09 -23.96
N VAL A 205 2.69 -25.13 -23.04
CA VAL A 205 2.86 -25.14 -21.58
C VAL A 205 2.48 -26.54 -21.09
N ALA A 206 3.37 -27.20 -20.34
CA ALA A 206 3.15 -28.58 -19.91
C ALA A 206 2.06 -28.69 -18.83
N GLY A 207 1.89 -27.64 -18.02
CA GLY A 207 0.84 -27.57 -17.03
C GLY A 207 0.86 -26.25 -16.25
N ALA A 208 -0.24 -25.97 -15.56
CA ALA A 208 -0.38 -24.80 -14.70
C ALA A 208 -0.97 -25.17 -13.34
N ALA A 209 -0.55 -24.45 -12.29
CA ALA A 209 -1.13 -24.52 -10.96
C ALA A 209 -1.64 -23.14 -10.53
N LEU A 210 -2.96 -23.00 -10.35
CA LEU A 210 -3.62 -21.71 -10.11
C LEU A 210 -4.39 -21.73 -8.80
N ASP A 211 -4.04 -20.83 -7.88
CA ASP A 211 -4.81 -20.62 -6.65
C ASP A 211 -5.80 -19.44 -6.77
N VAL A 212 -5.64 -18.60 -7.80
CA VAL A 212 -6.35 -17.33 -7.97
C VAL A 212 -6.83 -17.17 -9.41
N PHE A 213 -7.96 -16.51 -9.59
CA PHE A 213 -8.63 -16.32 -10.89
C PHE A 213 -9.03 -14.86 -11.10
N GLU A 214 -9.14 -14.41 -12.35
CA GLU A 214 -9.56 -13.04 -12.69
C GLU A 214 -10.93 -12.70 -12.08
N LYS A 215 -11.82 -13.69 -12.06
CA LYS A 215 -13.11 -13.61 -11.39
C LYS A 215 -13.25 -14.76 -10.39
N GLU A 216 -13.56 -14.42 -9.15
CA GLU A 216 -13.73 -15.39 -8.07
C GLU A 216 -15.11 -15.23 -7.41
N PRO A 217 -15.95 -16.28 -7.41
CA PRO A 217 -15.76 -17.59 -8.06
C PRO A 217 -15.71 -17.50 -9.60
N PRO A 218 -14.98 -18.40 -10.28
CA PRO A 218 -14.93 -18.43 -11.73
C PRO A 218 -16.29 -18.81 -12.33
N GLU A 219 -16.64 -18.17 -13.44
CA GLU A 219 -17.87 -18.49 -14.20
C GLU A 219 -17.59 -19.49 -15.33
N ASP A 220 -16.37 -19.47 -15.88
CA ASP A 220 -15.90 -20.41 -16.88
C ASP A 220 -14.93 -21.41 -16.22
N PHE A 221 -15.29 -22.70 -16.28
CA PHE A 221 -14.48 -23.80 -15.77
C PHE A 221 -13.69 -24.52 -16.87
N SER A 222 -13.65 -24.00 -18.10
CA SER A 222 -12.94 -24.64 -19.22
C SER A 222 -11.45 -24.81 -18.96
N LEU A 223 -10.80 -23.80 -18.35
CA LEU A 223 -9.40 -23.88 -17.93
C LEU A 223 -9.20 -24.90 -16.81
N ILE A 224 -10.09 -24.89 -15.81
CA ILE A 224 -10.07 -25.80 -14.65
C ILE A 224 -10.28 -27.26 -15.10
N GLY A 225 -11.05 -27.48 -16.17
CA GLY A 225 -11.36 -28.81 -16.69
C GLY A 225 -10.22 -29.49 -17.45
N LEU A 226 -9.07 -28.83 -17.67
CA LEU A 226 -7.92 -29.44 -18.34
C LEU A 226 -7.13 -30.35 -17.39
N ASP A 227 -6.79 -31.56 -17.83
CA ASP A 227 -6.04 -32.54 -17.03
C ASP A 227 -4.66 -32.04 -16.56
N ASN A 228 -4.04 -31.11 -17.31
CA ASN A 228 -2.76 -30.49 -16.99
C ASN A 228 -2.88 -29.17 -16.19
N VAL A 229 -4.06 -28.88 -15.64
CA VAL A 229 -4.30 -27.79 -14.72
C VAL A 229 -4.58 -28.33 -13.32
N ILE A 230 -3.93 -27.73 -12.33
CA ILE A 230 -4.23 -27.93 -10.91
C ILE A 230 -4.76 -26.61 -10.39
N CYS A 231 -5.88 -26.64 -9.68
CA CYS A 231 -6.41 -25.42 -9.09
C CYS A 231 -6.87 -25.62 -7.66
N THR A 232 -6.79 -24.54 -6.89
CA THR A 232 -7.30 -24.44 -5.53
C THR A 232 -8.13 -23.16 -5.37
N PRO A 233 -9.18 -23.17 -4.53
CA PRO A 233 -10.08 -22.02 -4.41
C PRO A 233 -9.51 -20.94 -3.47
N HIS A 234 -8.40 -20.31 -3.86
CA HIS A 234 -7.75 -19.22 -3.12
C HIS A 234 -7.35 -19.58 -1.70
N LEU A 235 -6.63 -20.70 -1.58
CA LEU A 235 -6.17 -21.29 -0.31
C LEU A 235 -4.82 -20.75 0.16
N GLY A 236 -4.15 -19.87 -0.58
CA GLY A 236 -2.80 -19.38 -0.27
C GLY A 236 -2.65 -18.71 1.11
N ALA A 237 -3.74 -18.36 1.79
CA ALA A 237 -3.74 -17.87 3.17
C ALA A 237 -4.61 -18.70 4.14
N ALA A 238 -5.12 -19.86 3.70
CA ALA A 238 -6.10 -20.67 4.42
C ALA A 238 -5.43 -21.68 5.36
N THR A 239 -4.67 -21.20 6.34
CA THR A 239 -4.17 -22.01 7.47
C THR A 239 -4.53 -21.37 8.80
N GLU A 240 -4.58 -22.15 9.88
CA GLU A 240 -4.89 -21.65 11.21
C GLU A 240 -3.92 -20.55 11.64
N GLU A 241 -2.61 -20.74 11.41
CA GLU A 241 -1.56 -19.80 11.78
C GLU A 241 -1.69 -18.48 11.01
N ALA A 242 -1.97 -18.53 9.70
CA ALA A 242 -2.19 -17.32 8.92
C ALA A 242 -3.42 -16.57 9.42
N GLN A 243 -4.53 -17.28 9.68
CA GLN A 243 -5.78 -16.69 10.13
C GLN A 243 -5.65 -16.07 11.53
N GLU A 244 -4.88 -16.68 12.43
CA GLU A 244 -4.57 -16.16 13.76
C GLU A 244 -3.68 -14.91 13.66
N ASN A 245 -2.57 -14.99 12.92
CA ASN A 245 -1.63 -13.88 12.77
C ASN A 245 -2.30 -12.62 12.22
N VAL A 246 -3.13 -12.76 11.17
CA VAL A 246 -3.85 -11.61 10.60
C VAL A 246 -4.96 -11.11 11.52
N ALA A 247 -5.58 -11.98 12.32
CA ALA A 247 -6.61 -11.58 13.27
C ALA A 247 -6.03 -10.76 14.43
N ILE A 248 -4.92 -11.23 15.02
CA ILE A 248 -4.21 -10.50 16.09
C ILE A 248 -3.72 -9.16 15.54
N ALA A 249 -3.04 -9.17 14.40
CA ALA A 249 -2.48 -7.95 13.81
C ALA A 249 -3.56 -6.91 13.49
N VAL A 250 -4.72 -7.29 12.94
CA VAL A 250 -5.77 -6.30 12.63
C VAL A 250 -6.43 -5.78 13.91
N ALA A 251 -6.60 -6.64 14.93
CA ALA A 251 -7.19 -6.25 16.20
C ALA A 251 -6.33 -5.22 16.94
N GLU A 252 -5.02 -5.47 17.03
CA GLU A 252 -4.06 -4.54 17.64
C GLU A 252 -4.03 -3.19 16.92
N GLN A 253 -4.00 -3.19 15.58
CA GLN A 253 -3.97 -1.96 14.79
C GLN A 253 -5.25 -1.13 14.97
N ILE A 254 -6.42 -1.77 14.99
CA ILE A 254 -7.68 -1.09 15.26
C ILE A 254 -7.73 -0.55 16.68
N ALA A 255 -7.28 -1.33 17.67
CA ALA A 255 -7.25 -0.89 19.06
C ALA A 255 -6.32 0.33 19.24
N ASP A 256 -5.12 0.28 18.67
CA ASP A 256 -4.17 1.40 18.69
C ASP A 256 -4.75 2.66 18.05
N TYR A 257 -5.46 2.53 16.93
CA TYR A 257 -6.08 3.68 16.29
C TYR A 257 -7.25 4.24 17.10
N LEU A 258 -8.17 3.38 17.56
CA LEU A 258 -9.38 3.84 18.26
C LEU A 258 -9.09 4.37 19.66
N VAL A 259 -8.07 3.85 20.34
CA VAL A 259 -7.72 4.23 21.72
C VAL A 259 -6.63 5.31 21.76
N ARG A 260 -5.61 5.20 20.89
CA ARG A 260 -4.40 6.04 20.95
C ARG A 260 -4.23 6.95 19.73
N GLY A 261 -5.10 6.85 18.72
CA GLY A 261 -4.96 7.57 17.46
C GLY A 261 -3.76 7.10 16.60
N THR A 262 -3.09 6.01 16.97
CA THR A 262 -1.91 5.53 16.25
C THR A 262 -2.33 4.74 15.01
N ILE A 263 -1.91 5.21 13.83
CA ILE A 263 -2.23 4.58 12.55
C ILE A 263 -1.08 3.65 12.14
N ARG A 264 -1.38 2.38 11.88
CA ARG A 264 -0.44 1.36 11.38
C ARG A 264 -1.00 0.72 10.12
N ASN A 265 -0.12 0.38 9.17
CA ASN A 265 -0.45 -0.24 7.88
C ASN A 265 -1.72 0.31 7.21
N ALA A 266 -1.93 1.63 7.32
CA ALA A 266 -3.00 2.26 6.59
C ALA A 266 -2.63 2.34 5.11
N VAL A 267 -3.59 2.00 4.27
CA VAL A 267 -3.40 1.99 2.81
C VAL A 267 -3.93 3.24 2.13
N ASN A 268 -4.70 4.03 2.86
CA ASN A 268 -5.24 5.30 2.43
C ASN A 268 -4.73 6.48 3.27
N PHE A 269 -3.63 6.27 3.99
CA PHE A 269 -2.88 7.29 4.69
C PHE A 269 -1.37 7.01 4.50
N PRO A 270 -0.51 8.03 4.32
CA PRO A 270 0.92 7.79 4.16
C PRO A 270 1.49 7.05 5.36
N SER A 271 2.23 5.97 5.11
CA SER A 271 2.89 5.21 6.15
C SER A 271 4.02 6.04 6.78
N ILE A 272 4.08 6.03 8.11
CA ILE A 272 5.18 6.61 8.89
C ILE A 272 6.01 5.44 9.43
N PRO A 273 7.27 5.27 9.00
CA PRO A 273 8.17 4.26 9.58
C PRO A 273 8.26 4.44 11.10
N ALA A 274 8.28 3.33 11.84
CA ALA A 274 8.22 3.36 13.31
C ALA A 274 9.38 4.16 13.94
N ASP A 275 10.55 4.13 13.32
CA ASP A 275 11.75 4.88 13.69
C ASP A 275 11.63 6.39 13.43
N GLN A 276 10.70 6.81 12.55
CA GLN A 276 10.46 8.21 12.22
C GLN A 276 9.32 8.85 13.02
N VAL A 277 8.42 8.06 13.64
CA VAL A 277 7.25 8.57 14.36
C VAL A 277 7.63 9.63 15.39
N ALA A 278 8.63 9.34 16.24
CA ALA A 278 9.06 10.26 17.30
C ALA A 278 9.65 11.57 16.76
N ARG A 279 10.31 11.52 15.59
CA ARG A 279 10.88 12.71 14.92
C ARG A 279 9.82 13.52 14.18
N LEU A 280 8.82 12.86 13.62
CA LEU A 280 7.80 13.50 12.79
C LEU A 280 6.65 14.09 13.62
N GLN A 281 6.31 13.47 14.76
CA GLN A 281 5.17 13.86 15.59
C GLN A 281 5.16 15.37 15.98
N PRO A 282 6.29 15.99 16.37
CA PRO A 282 6.32 17.44 16.63
C PRO A 282 5.95 18.29 15.40
N TYR A 283 6.42 17.92 14.22
CA TYR A 283 6.11 18.63 12.97
C TYR A 283 4.63 18.46 12.57
N LEU A 284 4.04 17.30 12.82
CA LEU A 284 2.59 17.10 12.61
C LEU A 284 1.78 18.07 13.48
N ASN A 285 2.14 18.20 14.76
CA ASN A 285 1.49 19.12 15.68
C ASN A 285 1.67 20.59 15.25
N LEU A 286 2.90 20.98 14.89
CA LEU A 286 3.18 22.33 14.37
C LEU A 286 2.37 22.62 13.11
N ALA A 287 2.36 21.72 12.14
CA ALA A 287 1.63 21.86 10.89
C ALA A 287 0.13 22.01 11.11
N GLU A 288 -0.47 21.16 11.95
CA GLU A 288 -1.90 21.22 12.28
C GLU A 288 -2.26 22.55 12.96
N LYS A 289 -1.47 22.99 13.94
CA LYS A 289 -1.68 24.28 14.63
C LYS A 289 -1.49 25.48 13.69
N LEU A 290 -0.46 25.44 12.84
CA LEU A 290 -0.18 26.51 11.87
C LEU A 290 -1.29 26.60 10.82
N GLY A 291 -1.78 25.47 10.32
CA GLY A 291 -2.92 25.42 9.40
C GLY A 291 -4.19 25.97 10.05
N SER A 292 -4.47 25.56 11.29
CA SER A 292 -5.65 26.04 12.05
C SER A 292 -5.60 27.54 12.31
N PHE A 293 -4.43 28.07 12.67
CA PHE A 293 -4.22 29.50 12.83
C PHE A 293 -4.43 30.25 11.51
N ALA A 294 -3.82 29.75 10.44
CA ALA A 294 -3.91 30.36 9.13
C ALA A 294 -5.35 30.41 8.60
N ALA A 295 -6.17 29.37 8.86
CA ALA A 295 -7.57 29.33 8.47
C ALA A 295 -8.43 30.40 9.15
N GLN A 296 -8.14 30.70 10.42
CA GLN A 296 -8.90 31.65 11.23
C GLN A 296 -8.50 33.10 10.93
N VAL A 297 -7.27 33.32 10.47
CA VAL A 297 -6.76 34.66 10.09
C VAL A 297 -7.05 34.99 8.63
N PHE A 298 -7.14 33.99 7.75
CA PHE A 298 -7.34 34.21 6.32
C PHE A 298 -8.81 34.41 5.96
N GLU A 299 -9.11 35.52 5.27
CA GLU A 299 -10.44 35.82 4.76
C GLU A 299 -10.54 35.60 3.24
N GLY A 300 -11.32 34.59 2.84
CA GLY A 300 -11.68 34.35 1.44
C GLY A 300 -11.71 32.87 1.06
N GLY A 301 -12.24 32.58 -0.12
CA GLY A 301 -12.23 31.23 -0.68
C GLY A 301 -10.83 30.84 -1.14
N ILE A 302 -10.12 30.06 -0.33
CA ILE A 302 -8.77 29.58 -0.61
C ILE A 302 -8.75 28.86 -1.97
N THR A 303 -7.83 29.26 -2.84
CA THR A 303 -7.60 28.64 -4.16
C THR A 303 -6.28 27.87 -4.22
N GLU A 304 -5.30 28.26 -3.40
CA GLU A 304 -3.98 27.62 -3.35
C GLU A 304 -3.44 27.61 -1.92
N VAL A 305 -2.82 26.50 -1.54
CA VAL A 305 -2.05 26.31 -0.30
C VAL A 305 -0.67 25.81 -0.68
N THR A 306 0.36 26.59 -0.38
CA THR A 306 1.75 26.17 -0.53
C THR A 306 2.33 25.89 0.85
N ILE A 307 2.91 24.70 1.02
CA ILE A 307 3.61 24.30 2.24
C ILE A 307 5.11 24.28 1.95
N GLU A 308 5.86 25.07 2.71
CA GLU A 308 7.29 25.24 2.53
C GLU A 308 8.04 24.55 3.68
N TYR A 309 8.91 23.61 3.32
CA TYR A 309 9.73 22.81 4.23
C TYR A 309 11.18 23.26 4.17
N MET A 310 11.71 23.78 5.27
CA MET A 310 13.05 24.35 5.31
C MET A 310 13.91 23.73 6.42
N GLY A 311 15.17 23.43 6.13
CA GLY A 311 16.10 22.83 7.08
C GLY A 311 15.77 21.36 7.38
N ASP A 312 15.93 20.93 8.64
CA ASP A 312 15.84 19.49 9.01
C ASP A 312 14.53 18.80 8.58
N VAL A 313 13.38 19.50 8.61
CA VAL A 313 12.08 18.94 8.19
C VAL A 313 12.05 18.57 6.69
N SER A 314 12.85 19.23 5.86
CA SER A 314 12.89 18.98 4.41
C SER A 314 13.47 17.60 4.07
N GLU A 315 14.28 17.03 4.96
CA GLU A 315 14.90 15.71 4.85
C GLU A 315 13.97 14.57 5.33
N LEU A 316 12.85 14.91 5.99
CA LEU A 316 11.88 13.95 6.50
C LEU A 316 10.81 13.59 5.46
N ASN A 317 10.07 12.51 5.72
CA ASN A 317 8.84 12.23 4.99
C ASN A 317 7.79 13.32 5.28
N THR A 318 7.58 14.21 4.32
CA THR A 318 6.81 15.45 4.43
C THR A 318 5.34 15.27 4.12
N ALA A 319 4.95 14.17 3.45
CA ALA A 319 3.55 13.92 3.10
C ALA A 319 2.61 13.89 4.32
N PRO A 320 2.93 13.22 5.45
CA PRO A 320 2.12 13.31 6.67
C PRO A 320 2.00 14.74 7.23
N VAL A 321 3.04 15.56 7.08
CA VAL A 321 3.08 16.96 7.56
C VAL A 321 2.17 17.84 6.70
N THR A 322 2.18 17.64 5.37
CA THR A 322 1.26 18.29 4.43
C THR A 322 -0.18 18.02 4.82
N ILE A 323 -0.49 16.75 5.09
CA ILE A 323 -1.84 16.34 5.46
C ILE A 323 -2.24 16.94 6.81
N ALA A 324 -1.34 17.00 7.79
CA ALA A 324 -1.59 17.65 9.07
C ALA A 324 -1.90 19.14 8.91
N ALA A 325 -1.15 19.85 8.07
CA ALA A 325 -1.41 21.26 7.74
C ALA A 325 -2.78 21.44 7.07
N LEU A 326 -3.12 20.61 6.09
CA LEU A 326 -4.44 20.65 5.43
C LEU A 326 -5.58 20.33 6.39
N LYS A 327 -5.42 19.31 7.25
CA LYS A 327 -6.40 18.98 8.29
C LYS A 327 -6.61 20.19 9.20
N GLY A 328 -5.52 20.77 9.71
CA GLY A 328 -5.56 21.96 10.55
C GLY A 328 -6.25 23.14 9.85
N LEU A 329 -5.94 23.37 8.58
CA LEU A 329 -6.50 24.44 7.76
C LEU A 329 -8.00 24.29 7.51
N LEU A 330 -8.45 23.07 7.19
CA LEU A 330 -9.83 22.81 6.78
C LEU A 330 -10.77 22.62 7.98
N THR A 331 -10.26 22.18 9.14
CA THR A 331 -11.12 21.88 10.32
C THR A 331 -11.92 23.10 10.81
N PRO A 332 -11.37 24.33 10.95
CA PRO A 332 -12.11 25.47 11.49
C PRO A 332 -13.18 26.03 10.55
N ILE A 333 -13.08 25.76 9.24
CA ILE A 333 -13.92 26.38 8.21
C ILE A 333 -15.01 25.44 7.67
N LEU A 334 -15.03 24.17 8.10
CA LEU A 334 -15.96 23.16 7.62
C LEU A 334 -16.82 22.61 8.76
N GLU A 335 -18.09 22.38 8.47
CA GLU A 335 -19.01 21.67 9.38
C GLU A 335 -18.80 20.14 9.34
N GLU A 336 -18.19 19.63 8.27
CA GLU A 336 -17.88 18.22 8.10
C GLU A 336 -16.67 17.78 8.96
N THR A 337 -16.64 16.52 9.37
CA THR A 337 -15.50 15.99 10.14
C THR A 337 -14.25 15.87 9.26
N VAL A 338 -13.31 16.80 9.42
CA VAL A 338 -12.00 16.73 8.76
C VAL A 338 -11.03 15.90 9.59
N ASN A 339 -10.28 15.01 8.94
CA ASN A 339 -9.23 14.21 9.55
C ASN A 339 -8.05 13.98 8.58
N PHE A 340 -7.06 13.24 9.06
CA PHE A 340 -5.85 12.94 8.31
C PHE A 340 -6.06 12.09 7.05
N VAL A 341 -7.24 11.51 6.82
CA VAL A 341 -7.52 10.71 5.62
C VAL A 341 -8.25 11.54 4.58
N ASN A 342 -9.29 12.29 4.96
CA ASN A 342 -10.12 13.02 4.02
C ASN A 342 -9.61 14.44 3.70
N ALA A 343 -8.71 15.03 4.49
CA ALA A 343 -8.25 16.40 4.28
C ALA A 343 -7.71 16.66 2.84
N PRO A 344 -6.87 15.80 2.23
CA PRO A 344 -6.43 16.00 0.85
C PRO A 344 -7.56 15.90 -0.19
N PHE A 345 -8.53 15.03 0.05
CA PHE A 345 -9.68 14.84 -0.83
C PHE A 345 -10.61 16.06 -0.79
N ILE A 346 -10.90 16.55 0.42
CA ILE A 346 -11.69 17.76 0.63
C ILE A 346 -11.03 18.98 -0.03
N ALA A 347 -9.72 19.14 0.13
CA ALA A 347 -8.98 20.21 -0.54
C ALA A 347 -9.16 20.15 -2.07
N LYS A 348 -8.99 18.97 -2.66
CA LYS A 348 -9.15 18.75 -4.10
C LYS A 348 -10.58 18.98 -4.58
N GLU A 349 -11.60 18.46 -3.88
CA GLU A 349 -13.02 18.65 -4.25
C GLU A 349 -13.44 20.12 -4.18
N ARG A 350 -12.78 20.91 -3.33
CA ARG A 350 -12.97 22.36 -3.24
C ARG A 350 -12.12 23.17 -4.22
N GLY A 351 -11.36 22.51 -5.10
CA GLY A 351 -10.51 23.16 -6.08
C GLY A 351 -9.28 23.87 -5.49
N ILE A 352 -8.87 23.49 -4.27
CA ILE A 352 -7.67 24.02 -3.63
C ILE A 352 -6.45 23.33 -4.23
N GLU A 353 -5.60 24.09 -4.91
CA GLU A 353 -4.30 23.61 -5.38
C GLU A 353 -3.32 23.49 -4.20
N VAL A 354 -2.74 22.31 -3.99
CA VAL A 354 -1.77 22.07 -2.91
C VAL A 354 -0.37 21.96 -3.52
N LYS A 355 0.56 22.80 -3.07
CA LYS A 355 1.96 22.83 -3.50
C LYS A 355 2.88 22.54 -2.32
N GLU A 356 4.00 21.88 -2.60
CA GLU A 356 5.06 21.65 -1.63
C GLU A 356 6.38 22.22 -2.17
N THR A 357 7.13 22.93 -1.32
CA THR A 357 8.49 23.36 -1.63
C THR A 357 9.45 22.87 -0.54
N LYS A 358 10.69 22.53 -0.94
CA LYS A 358 11.74 22.06 -0.03
C LYS A 358 13.00 22.87 -0.22
N SER A 359 13.62 23.30 0.87
CA SER A 359 14.92 23.99 0.86
C SER A 359 15.81 23.54 2.02
N ALA A 360 17.12 23.51 1.79
CA ALA A 360 18.08 23.13 2.83
C ALA A 360 18.31 24.26 3.86
N GLY A 361 18.13 25.53 3.47
CA GLY A 361 18.32 26.68 4.35
C GLY A 361 17.03 27.10 5.04
N ALA A 362 17.06 27.23 6.37
CA ALA A 362 15.95 27.71 7.21
C ALA A 362 16.24 29.07 7.89
N GLY A 363 17.12 29.88 7.30
CA GLY A 363 17.52 31.17 7.86
C GLY A 363 18.21 31.01 9.21
N ASP A 364 17.69 31.69 10.22
CA ASP A 364 18.21 31.66 11.60
C ASP A 364 17.77 30.42 12.40
N TYR A 365 16.89 29.58 11.83
CA TYR A 365 16.36 28.39 12.49
C TYR A 365 16.99 27.09 11.94
N GLN A 366 17.03 26.04 12.76
CA GLN A 366 17.44 24.69 12.31
C GLN A 366 16.40 24.06 11.38
N SER A 367 15.12 24.35 11.63
CA SER A 367 14.04 23.92 10.77
C SER A 367 12.89 24.90 10.82
N MET A 368 12.25 25.13 9.68
CA MET A 368 11.08 25.98 9.57
C MET A 368 10.03 25.32 8.67
N LEU A 369 8.77 25.46 9.05
CA LEU A 369 7.61 25.08 8.29
C LEU A 369 6.80 26.33 8.01
N ALA A 370 6.47 26.60 6.74
CA ALA A 370 5.59 27.71 6.39
C ALA A 370 4.36 27.25 5.61
N ILE A 371 3.26 27.97 5.80
CA ILE A 371 2.02 27.82 5.05
C ILE A 371 1.73 29.17 4.40
N ARG A 372 1.60 29.15 3.09
CA ARG A 372 1.22 30.28 2.26
C ARG A 372 -0.15 30.00 1.65
N ILE A 373 -1.10 30.88 1.90
CA ILE A 373 -2.48 30.74 1.44
C ILE A 373 -2.76 31.84 0.43
N LYS A 374 -3.34 31.47 -0.71
CA LYS A 374 -3.82 32.44 -1.71
C LYS A 374 -5.31 32.27 -1.99
N ALA A 375 -5.96 33.41 -2.20
CA ALA A 375 -7.30 33.50 -2.77
C ALA A 375 -7.40 34.75 -3.64
N LYS A 376 -7.61 34.59 -4.95
CA LYS A 376 -7.67 35.71 -5.91
C LYS A 376 -6.47 36.65 -5.72
N ASP A 377 -6.69 37.88 -5.25
CA ASP A 377 -5.67 38.93 -5.06
C ASP A 377 -5.13 39.01 -3.62
N LYS A 378 -5.52 38.09 -2.73
CA LYS A 378 -5.07 38.04 -1.33
C LYS A 378 -4.08 36.88 -1.13
N GLU A 379 -2.99 37.18 -0.45
CA GLU A 379 -2.00 36.20 -0.01
C GLU A 379 -1.65 36.45 1.46
N ARG A 380 -1.48 35.37 2.23
CA ARG A 380 -0.93 35.42 3.59
C ARG A 380 0.15 34.37 3.76
N TYR A 381 1.13 34.68 4.59
CA TYR A 381 2.26 33.82 4.89
C TYR A 381 2.37 33.59 6.39
N PHE A 382 2.50 32.34 6.82
CA PHE A 382 2.66 31.97 8.23
C PHE A 382 3.81 31.00 8.35
N ALA A 383 4.80 31.28 9.19
CA ALA A 383 5.91 30.36 9.44
C ALA A 383 6.03 30.00 10.92
N GLY A 384 6.42 28.76 11.17
CA GLY A 384 6.66 28.22 12.48
C GLY A 384 7.89 27.33 12.55
N THR A 385 8.38 27.15 13.78
CA THR A 385 9.51 26.28 14.10
C THR A 385 9.22 25.45 15.35
N LEU A 386 10.12 24.51 15.66
CA LEU A 386 10.09 23.72 16.89
C LEU A 386 11.18 24.22 17.84
N PHE A 387 10.77 24.90 18.90
CA PHE A 387 11.67 25.24 20.00
C PHE A 387 11.98 23.97 20.82
N SER A 388 13.24 23.82 21.23
CA SER A 388 13.74 22.61 21.92
C SER A 388 13.33 21.29 21.23
N LYS A 389 13.21 21.29 19.89
CA LYS A 389 12.83 20.17 19.01
C LYS A 389 11.39 19.64 19.16
N LYS A 390 10.56 20.20 20.04
CA LYS A 390 9.22 19.66 20.33
C LYS A 390 8.12 20.71 20.49
N ASP A 391 8.46 21.91 20.92
CA ASP A 391 7.49 22.92 21.32
C ASP A 391 7.19 23.84 20.13
N PRO A 392 5.97 23.84 19.58
CA PRO A 392 5.65 24.64 18.41
C PRO A 392 5.69 26.14 18.72
N ARG A 393 6.25 26.90 17.78
CA ARG A 393 6.26 28.37 17.79
C ARG A 393 5.88 28.89 16.42
N ILE A 394 4.98 29.86 16.36
CA ILE A 394 4.80 30.71 15.19
C ILE A 394 5.86 31.80 15.29
N VAL A 395 6.68 31.93 14.25
CA VAL A 395 7.83 32.85 14.21
C VAL A 395 7.68 33.96 13.20
N GLN A 396 6.74 33.82 12.26
CA GLN A 396 6.49 34.84 11.25
C GLN A 396 5.02 34.86 10.83
N ILE A 397 4.46 36.05 10.69
CA ILE A 397 3.16 36.31 10.09
C ILE A 397 3.35 37.43 9.06
N ASP A 398 3.15 37.11 7.79
CA ASP A 398 3.46 37.97 6.65
C ASP A 398 4.90 38.51 6.76
N ASN A 399 5.04 39.83 6.93
CA ASN A 399 6.32 40.52 7.03
C ASN A 399 6.75 40.79 8.48
N PHE A 400 6.01 40.28 9.47
CA PHE A 400 6.26 40.51 10.88
C PHE A 400 6.91 39.28 11.53
N ALA A 401 8.09 39.47 12.10
CA ALA A 401 8.70 38.49 12.99
C ALA A 401 7.96 38.50 14.34
N VAL A 402 7.62 37.32 14.84
CA VAL A 402 6.88 37.13 16.09
C VAL A 402 7.47 35.96 16.87
N GLU A 403 7.05 35.78 18.13
CA GLU A 403 7.36 34.58 18.89
C GLU A 403 6.12 34.17 19.68
N ILE A 404 5.26 33.35 19.05
CA ILE A 404 3.95 33.01 19.60
C ILE A 404 3.89 31.50 19.84
N MET A 405 3.45 31.12 21.02
CA MET A 405 3.04 29.74 21.31
C MET A 405 1.60 29.55 20.84
N PRO A 406 1.31 28.70 19.84
CA PRO A 406 -0.04 28.50 19.32
C PRO A 406 -0.86 27.61 20.26
N GLU A 407 -1.29 28.17 21.39
CA GLU A 407 -2.05 27.49 22.44
C GLU A 407 -3.12 28.39 23.06
N GLY A 408 -4.24 27.79 23.45
CA GLY A 408 -5.35 28.50 24.07
C GLY A 408 -6.12 29.40 23.10
N ILE A 409 -6.84 30.37 23.67
CA ILE A 409 -7.60 31.37 22.92
C ILE A 409 -6.64 32.51 22.58
N MET A 410 -6.40 32.74 21.29
CA MET A 410 -5.54 33.82 20.81
C MET A 410 -6.39 34.88 20.12
N LEU A 411 -6.15 36.15 20.45
CA LEU A 411 -6.76 37.30 19.77
C LEU A 411 -5.76 37.86 18.75
N PHE A 412 -6.11 37.80 17.47
CA PHE A 412 -5.31 38.38 16.39
C PHE A 412 -5.97 39.66 15.88
N ILE A 413 -5.23 40.77 15.89
CA ILE A 413 -5.73 42.08 15.46
C ILE A 413 -4.73 42.68 14.48
N TYR A 414 -5.23 43.06 13.30
CA TYR A 414 -4.50 43.88 12.35
C TYR A 414 -4.94 45.33 12.49
N ASN A 415 -4.06 46.22 12.95
CA ASN A 415 -4.39 47.63 13.15
C ASN A 415 -3.51 48.54 12.30
N VAL A 416 -4.04 49.74 12.04
CA VAL A 416 -3.22 50.87 11.59
C VAL A 416 -2.59 51.49 12.82
N ASP A 417 -1.28 51.73 12.78
CA ASP A 417 -0.57 52.35 13.89
C ASP A 417 -1.02 53.80 14.08
N LYS A 418 -1.73 54.03 15.19
CA LYS A 418 -2.27 55.33 15.61
C LYS A 418 -2.22 55.42 17.13
N PRO A 419 -1.99 56.62 17.70
CA PRO A 419 -2.01 56.81 19.15
C PRO A 419 -3.30 56.29 19.80
N GLY A 420 -3.16 55.54 20.90
CA GLY A 420 -4.29 55.07 21.73
C GLY A 420 -4.89 53.71 21.35
N VAL A 421 -4.52 53.10 20.22
CA VAL A 421 -5.12 51.83 19.75
C VAL A 421 -4.87 50.67 20.73
N ILE A 422 -3.64 50.47 21.19
CA ILE A 422 -3.31 49.37 22.14
C ILE A 422 -3.97 49.60 23.51
N GLY A 423 -3.99 50.85 23.98
CA GLY A 423 -4.61 51.20 25.27
C GLY A 423 -6.10 50.89 25.31
N ASN A 424 -6.81 51.20 24.22
CA ASN A 424 -8.25 50.93 24.08
C ASN A 424 -8.61 49.44 23.92
N LEU A 425 -7.63 48.58 23.58
CA LEU A 425 -7.85 47.14 23.45
C LEU A 425 -7.73 46.41 24.79
N GLY A 426 -6.97 46.97 25.74
CA GLY A 426 -6.75 46.39 27.07
C GLY A 426 -7.74 46.84 28.14
N SER A 427 -8.59 47.82 27.82
CA SER A 427 -9.68 48.36 28.67
C SER A 427 -11.02 47.80 28.22
#